data_AF-A0A2N7AV59-F1
#
_entry.id   AF-A0A2N7AV59-F1
#
_cell.length_a   1.000
_cell.length_b   1.000
_cell.length_c   1.000
_cell.angle_alpha   90.00
_cell.angle_beta   90.00
_cell.angle_gamma   90.00
#
_symmetry.space_group_name_H-M   'P 1'
#
loop_
_entity.id
_entity.type
_entity.pdbx_description
1 polymer ?
#
loop_
_entity_poly.entity_id
_entity_poly.type
_entity_poly.pdbx_seq_one_letter_code
_entity_poly.pdbx_strand_id
1 'polypeptide(L)'
;MPPHIIMGYSLEEWLSLFSLFSIFIGALAWFVNVLIIKPLRSDIKNLSNQFKSFKDETKNDNQTLTEIFKDHEKRLIRVEDRIGIGINNEK
;
A
#
# COMPACT_ATOMS: atom_id res chain seq x y z
N MET A 1 10.33 -36.09 -53.24
CA MET A 1 9.59 -35.07 -52.46
C MET A 1 10.64 -34.30 -51.67
N PRO A 2 10.80 -32.99 -51.88
CA PRO A 2 11.90 -32.25 -51.27
C PRO A 2 11.73 -32.23 -49.73
N PRO A 3 12.79 -32.55 -48.96
CA PRO A 3 12.73 -32.85 -47.52
C PRO A 3 12.55 -31.61 -46.63
N HIS A 4 12.00 -30.51 -47.16
CA HIS A 4 11.86 -29.22 -46.47
C HIS A 4 10.41 -28.90 -46.11
N ILE A 5 9.48 -29.81 -46.43
CA ILE A 5 8.05 -29.67 -46.17
C ILE A 5 7.73 -30.48 -44.92
N ILE A 6 7.45 -29.78 -43.82
CA ILE A 6 6.96 -30.38 -42.58
C ILE A 6 5.51 -29.93 -42.42
N MET A 7 4.57 -30.90 -42.40
CA MET A 7 3.11 -30.64 -42.36
C MET A 7 2.59 -29.72 -43.48
N GLY A 8 3.09 -29.85 -44.71
CA GLY A 8 2.56 -29.14 -45.87
C GLY A 8 3.00 -27.68 -46.02
N TYR A 9 3.74 -27.14 -45.04
CA TYR A 9 4.35 -25.81 -45.09
C TYR A 9 5.88 -25.90 -45.08
N SER A 10 6.52 -24.92 -45.70
CA SER A 10 7.97 -24.74 -45.63
C SER A 10 8.40 -24.22 -44.25
N LEU A 11 9.65 -24.50 -43.87
CA LEU A 11 10.25 -23.99 -42.62
C LEU A 11 10.23 -22.45 -42.53
N GLU A 12 10.33 -21.74 -43.67
CA GLU A 12 10.26 -20.28 -43.71
C GLU A 12 8.86 -19.76 -43.36
N GLU A 13 7.80 -20.42 -43.84
CA GLU A 13 6.42 -20.04 -43.54
C GLU A 13 6.10 -20.21 -42.04
N TRP A 14 6.63 -21.26 -41.41
CA TRP A 14 6.54 -21.45 -39.96
C TRP A 14 7.25 -20.34 -39.17
N LEU A 15 8.44 -19.93 -39.62
CA LEU A 15 9.19 -18.82 -39.02
C LEU A 15 8.45 -17.49 -39.15
N SER A 16 7.86 -17.22 -40.30
CA SER A 16 7.02 -16.05 -40.54
C SER A 16 5.79 -16.03 -39.62
N LEU A 17 5.08 -17.16 -39.51
CA LEU A 17 3.94 -17.30 -38.61
C LEU A 17 4.32 -17.07 -37.14
N PHE A 18 5.44 -17.64 -36.71
CA PHE A 18 5.94 -17.46 -35.35
C PHE A 18 6.34 -16.01 -35.07
N SER A 19 6.98 -15.35 -36.03
CA SER A 19 7.34 -13.93 -35.94
C SER A 19 6.11 -13.04 -35.79
N LEU A 20 5.11 -13.24 -36.65
CA LEU A 20 3.84 -12.51 -36.59
C LEU A 20 3.14 -12.71 -35.24
N PHE A 21 3.09 -13.95 -34.76
CA PHE A 21 2.47 -14.28 -33.48
C PHE A 21 3.24 -13.67 -32.30
N SER A 22 4.57 -13.66 -32.35
CA SER A 22 5.41 -13.06 -31.32
C SER A 22 5.25 -11.54 -31.25
N ILE A 23 5.16 -10.86 -32.40
CA ILE A 23 4.87 -9.42 -32.47
C ILE A 23 3.49 -9.14 -31.88
N PHE A 24 2.49 -9.95 -32.22
CA PHE A 24 1.13 -9.80 -31.72
C PHE A 24 1.04 -9.98 -30.19
N ILE A 25 1.65 -11.04 -29.66
CA ILE A 25 1.72 -11.27 -28.21
C ILE A 25 2.49 -10.14 -27.52
N GLY A 26 3.60 -9.70 -28.10
CA GLY A 26 4.38 -8.58 -27.57
C GLY A 26 3.56 -7.28 -27.47
N ALA A 27 2.81 -6.97 -28.53
CA ALA A 27 1.92 -5.82 -28.55
C ALA A 27 0.78 -5.95 -27.52
N LEU A 28 0.18 -7.13 -27.39
CA LEU A 28 -0.87 -7.39 -26.41
C LEU A 28 -0.36 -7.29 -24.97
N ALA A 29 0.82 -7.86 -24.70
CA ALA A 29 1.47 -7.77 -23.39
C ALA A 29 1.82 -6.31 -23.03
N TRP A 30 2.32 -5.54 -24.01
CA TRP A 30 2.59 -4.12 -23.82
C TRP A 30 1.31 -3.33 -23.52
N PHE A 31 0.24 -3.59 -24.26
CA PHE A 31 -1.07 -2.97 -24.05
C PHE A 31 -1.63 -3.24 -22.64
N VAL A 32 -1.62 -4.50 -22.21
CA VAL A 32 -2.04 -4.90 -20.86
C VAL A 32 -1.18 -4.24 -19.80
N ASN A 33 0.14 -4.17 -20.01
CA ASN A 33 1.04 -3.53 -19.06
C ASN A 33 0.75 -2.03 -18.90
N VAL A 34 0.51 -1.33 -20.00
CA VAL A 34 0.22 0.10 -19.99
C VAL A 34 -1.16 0.41 -19.40
N LEU A 35 -2.19 -0.34 -19.76
CA LEU A 35 -3.56 -0.03 -19.35
C LEU A 35 -3.97 -0.62 -18.00
N ILE A 36 -3.41 -1.76 -17.60
CA ILE A 36 -3.83 -2.46 -16.36
C ILE A 36 -2.72 -2.38 -15.32
N ILE A 37 -1.51 -2.84 -15.64
CA ILE A 37 -0.45 -2.99 -14.63
C ILE A 37 0.04 -1.63 -14.12
N LYS A 38 0.24 -0.64 -15.01
CA LYS A 38 0.68 0.70 -14.62
C LYS A 38 -0.28 1.41 -13.66
N PRO A 39 -1.59 1.54 -13.95
CA PRO A 39 -2.51 2.17 -13.00
C PRO A 39 -2.60 1.39 -11.70
N LEU A 40 -2.66 0.05 -11.76
CA LEU A 40 -2.72 -0.78 -10.56
C LEU A 40 -1.50 -0.59 -9.64
N ARG A 41 -0.29 -0.47 -10.21
CA ARG A 41 0.92 -0.15 -9.44
C ARG A 41 0.86 1.24 -8.81
N SER A 42 0.28 2.21 -9.51
CA SER A 42 0.07 3.56 -8.97
C SER A 42 -0.87 3.54 -7.78
N ASP A 43 -1.99 2.82 -7.90
CA ASP A 43 -3.00 2.68 -6.84
C ASP A 43 -2.43 1.97 -5.61
N ILE A 44 -1.68 0.88 -5.81
CA ILE A 44 -0.98 0.17 -4.73
C ILE A 44 0.02 1.09 -4.01
N LYS A 45 0.76 1.92 -4.77
CA LYS A 45 1.71 2.87 -4.19
C LYS A 45 0.99 3.96 -3.39
N ASN A 46 -0.13 4.46 -3.90
CA ASN A 46 -0.94 5.45 -3.20
C ASN A 46 -1.54 4.88 -1.90
N LEU A 47 -2.05 3.65 -1.95
CA LEU A 47 -2.55 2.94 -0.78
C LEU A 47 -1.45 2.72 0.26
N SER A 48 -0.26 2.31 -0.18
CA SER A 48 0.90 2.14 0.71
C SER A 48 1.30 3.46 1.39
N ASN A 49 1.26 4.57 0.66
CA ASN A 49 1.53 5.89 1.22
C ASN A 49 0.46 6.30 2.23
N GLN A 50 -0.83 6.15 1.91
CA GLN A 50 -1.93 6.45 2.83
C GLN A 50 -1.85 5.59 4.10
N PHE A 51 -1.55 4.30 3.97
CA PHE A 51 -1.38 3.42 5.11
C PHE A 51 -0.21 3.84 6.00
N LYS A 52 0.90 4.29 5.39
CA LYS A 52 2.05 4.83 6.13
C LYS A 52 1.67 6.10 6.89
N SER A 53 1.01 7.04 6.23
CA SER A 53 0.51 8.28 6.85
C SER A 53 -0.45 7.98 7.99
N PHE A 54 -1.40 7.06 7.80
CA PHE A 54 -2.34 6.65 8.85
C PHE A 54 -1.62 6.06 10.07
N LYS A 55 -0.58 5.23 9.85
CA LYS A 55 0.21 4.67 10.95
C LYS A 55 0.97 5.76 11.72
N ASP A 56 1.54 6.73 11.00
CA ASP A 56 2.29 7.84 11.59
C ASP A 56 1.35 8.79 12.36
N GLU A 57 0.17 9.10 11.82
CA GLU A 57 -0.90 9.85 12.50
C GLU A 57 -1.39 9.12 13.76
N THR A 58 -1.68 7.83 13.67
CA THR A 58 -2.11 7.02 14.82
C THR A 58 -1.07 7.00 15.94
N LYS A 59 0.22 7.02 15.59
CA LYS A 59 1.30 7.09 16.59
C LYS A 59 1.32 8.46 17.28
N ASN A 60 1.16 9.54 16.52
CA ASN A 60 1.10 10.90 17.04
C ASN A 60 -0.13 11.13 17.93
N ASP A 61 -1.29 10.60 17.53
CA ASP A 61 -2.52 10.69 18.31
C ASP A 61 -2.39 9.94 19.63
N ASN A 62 -1.79 8.75 19.64
CA ASN A 62 -1.53 8.02 20.89
C ASN A 62 -0.58 8.77 21.83
N GLN A 63 0.43 9.47 21.30
CA GLN A 63 1.31 10.32 22.10
C GLN A 63 0.54 11.50 22.70
N THR A 64 -0.27 12.18 21.89
CA THR A 64 -1.11 13.30 22.34
C THR A 64 -2.11 12.86 23.41
N LEU A 65 -2.78 11.71 23.21
CA LEU A 65 -3.67 11.14 24.21
C LEU A 65 -2.95 10.80 25.52
N THR A 66 -1.74 10.23 25.44
CA THR A 66 -0.92 9.94 26.62
C THR A 66 -0.57 11.23 27.38
N GLU A 67 -0.27 12.31 26.68
CA GLU A 67 -0.01 13.62 27.29
C GLU A 67 -1.25 14.20 27.96
N ILE A 68 -2.41 14.13 27.31
CA ILE A 68 -3.69 14.58 27.88
C ILE A 68 -4.02 13.77 29.14
N PHE A 69 -3.85 12.45 29.12
CA PHE A 69 -4.07 11.61 30.29
C PHE A 69 -3.13 11.99 31.45
N LYS A 70 -1.84 12.21 31.18
CA LYS A 70 -0.89 12.66 32.20
C LYS A 70 -1.24 14.03 32.78
N ASP A 71 -1.73 14.96 31.95
CA ASP A 71 -2.16 16.27 32.44
C ASP A 71 -3.42 16.15 33.31
N HIS A 72 -4.39 15.35 32.88
CA HIS A 72 -5.59 15.06 33.67
C HIS A 72 -5.25 14.38 35.00
N GLU A 73 -4.33 13.41 35.01
CA GLU A 73 -3.85 12.76 36.23
C GLU A 73 -3.22 13.78 37.20
N LYS A 74 -2.33 14.66 36.71
CA LYS A 74 -1.76 15.75 37.53
C LYS A 74 -2.81 16.70 38.09
N ARG A 75 -3.86 16.99 37.31
CA ARG A 75 -4.96 17.85 37.76
C ARG A 75 -5.81 17.15 38.82
N LEU A 76 -6.07 15.86 38.69
CA LEU A 76 -6.78 15.05 39.68
C LEU A 76 -5.99 14.98 41.00
N ILE A 77 -4.70 14.69 40.96
CA ILE A 77 -3.82 14.68 42.15
C ILE A 77 -3.86 16.04 42.86
N ARG A 78 -3.77 17.14 42.10
CA ARG A 78 -3.81 18.50 42.68
C ARG A 78 -5.16 18.84 43.33
N VAL A 79 -6.25 18.30 42.81
CA VAL A 79 -7.59 18.46 43.41
C VAL A 79 -7.72 17.59 44.64
N GLU A 80 -7.25 16.35 44.60
CA GLU A 80 -7.24 15.42 45.74
C GLU A 80 -6.43 15.97 46.92
N ASP A 81 -5.23 16.51 46.66
CA ASP A 81 -4.42 17.18 47.69
C ASP A 81 -5.18 18.34 48.33
N ARG A 82 -5.87 19.18 47.56
CA ARG A 82 -6.65 20.31 48.10
C ARG A 82 -7.82 19.85 48.97
N ILE A 83 -8.50 18.77 48.59
CA ILE A 83 -9.61 18.21 49.37
C ILE A 83 -9.08 17.53 50.64
N GLY A 84 -7.99 16.77 50.55
CA GLY A 84 -7.34 16.13 51.70
C GLY A 84 -6.84 17.13 52.75
N ILE A 85 -6.32 18.28 52.31
CA ILE A 85 -5.92 19.37 53.22
C ILE A 85 -7.15 20.10 53.81
N GLY A 86 -8.24 20.23 53.05
CA GLY A 86 -9.50 20.81 53.52
C GLY A 86 -10.16 19.99 54.64
N ILE A 87 -10.13 18.65 54.54
CA ILE A 87 -10.72 17.75 55.54
C ILE A 87 -9.87 17.71 56.84
N ASN A 88 -8.55 17.93 56.75
CA ASN A 88 -7.67 17.89 57.91
C ASN A 88 -7.65 19.19 58.74
N ASN A 89 -8.24 20.28 58.24
CA ASN A 89 -8.30 21.58 58.91
C ASN A 89 -9.61 21.84 59.68
N GLU A 90 -10.54 20.87 59.73
CA GLU A 90 -11.81 20.96 60.48
C GLU A 90 -11.83 20.16 61.81
N LYS A 91 -10.66 19.84 62.40
CA LYS A 91 -10.55 19.34 63.78
C LYS A 91 -9.91 20.37 64.70
#